data_AF-A0A453F5D0-F1
#
_entry.id   AF-A0A453F5D0-F1
#
_cell.length_a   1.000
_cell.length_b   1.000
_cell.length_c   1.000
_cell.angle_alpha   90.00
_cell.angle_beta   90.00
_cell.angle_gamma   90.00
#
_symmetry.space_group_name_H-M   'P 1'
#
loop_
_entity.id
_entity.type
_entity.pdbx_description
1 polymer ?
#
loop_
_entity_poly.entity_id
_entity_poly.type
_entity_poly.pdbx_seq_one_letter_code
_entity_poly.pdbx_strand_id
1 'polypeptide(L)'
;YVVVTGGVVSGLGKGVTASSIGAVLKACGLRVTTIKIDPYLNTDAGTMSPFEHGEVYVLDDGGEVDLDLGNYERFLDIKLTRDHNITTGKVYQAVIDKERRGDYLGKTVQVVPHITDEIQDWIERVAIKPVDGKEGPPDVCVIELGGTIGKQNNFTCSTVCNARILEAKMWK
;
A
#
# COMPACT_ATOMS: atom_id res chain seq x y z
N TYR A 1 1.53 -7.46 -10.29
CA TYR A 1 0.76 -6.39 -9.66
C TYR A 1 -0.62 -6.32 -10.29
N VAL A 2 -1.66 -6.20 -9.47
CA VAL A 2 -3.03 -5.83 -9.88
C VAL A 2 -3.38 -4.58 -9.08
N VAL A 3 -3.64 -3.45 -9.74
CA VAL A 3 -3.93 -2.20 -9.04
C VAL A 3 -5.44 -1.96 -9.07
N VAL A 4 -6.03 -1.78 -7.88
CA VAL A 4 -7.45 -1.46 -7.68
C VAL A 4 -7.52 -0.02 -7.21
N THR A 5 -8.12 0.84 -8.02
CA THR A 5 -8.26 2.26 -7.71
C THR A 5 -9.71 2.63 -7.44
N GLY A 6 -9.94 3.61 -6.56
CA GLY A 6 -11.29 4.14 -6.36
C GLY A 6 -11.86 4.90 -7.55
N GLY A 7 -13.18 4.90 -7.68
CA GLY A 7 -13.90 5.78 -8.60
C GLY A 7 -14.12 7.17 -7.99
N VAL A 8 -15.35 7.67 -8.12
CA VAL A 8 -15.75 9.05 -7.75
C VAL A 8 -16.09 9.20 -6.25
N VAL A 9 -16.41 8.11 -5.54
CA VAL A 9 -16.85 8.16 -4.13
C VAL A 9 -15.99 7.24 -3.26
N SER A 10 -15.53 7.75 -2.11
CA SER A 10 -14.85 6.96 -1.09
C SER A 10 -15.87 6.14 -0.29
N GLY A 11 -15.62 4.84 -0.10
CA GLY A 11 -16.49 3.93 0.67
C GLY A 11 -17.27 2.89 -0.14
N LEU A 12 -17.21 2.94 -1.48
CA LEU A 12 -17.82 1.91 -2.34
C LEU A 12 -16.88 0.69 -2.48
N GLY A 13 -16.89 -0.18 -1.47
CA GLY A 13 -16.50 -1.60 -1.61
C GLY A 13 -15.11 -1.90 -2.18
N LYS A 14 -14.14 -0.98 -2.12
CA LYS A 14 -12.79 -1.18 -2.67
C LYS A 14 -12.06 -2.34 -1.98
N GLY A 15 -12.04 -2.34 -0.64
CA GLY A 15 -11.49 -3.45 0.15
C GLY A 15 -12.13 -4.79 -0.21
N VAL A 16 -13.45 -4.84 -0.35
CA VAL A 16 -14.19 -6.06 -0.75
C VAL A 16 -13.82 -6.49 -2.17
N THR A 17 -13.74 -5.55 -3.12
CA THR A 17 -13.39 -5.84 -4.52
C THR A 17 -11.95 -6.36 -4.62
N ALA A 18 -11.00 -5.70 -3.98
CA ALA A 18 -9.61 -6.12 -3.92
C ALA A 18 -9.45 -7.49 -3.26
N SER A 19 -10.16 -7.73 -2.13
CA SER A 19 -10.21 -9.04 -1.46
C SER A 19 -10.76 -10.12 -2.37
N SER A 20 -11.84 -9.83 -3.10
CA SER A 20 -12.50 -10.79 -4.00
C SER A 20 -11.61 -11.18 -5.18
N ILE A 21 -10.90 -10.20 -5.77
CA ILE A 21 -9.90 -10.44 -6.81
C ILE A 21 -8.79 -11.35 -6.26
N GLY A 22 -8.26 -11.04 -5.07
CA GLY A 22 -7.26 -11.86 -4.42
C GLY A 22 -7.74 -13.29 -4.16
N ALA A 23 -8.99 -13.46 -3.72
CA ALA A 23 -9.57 -14.77 -3.43
C ALA A 23 -9.71 -15.63 -4.69
N VAL A 24 -10.14 -15.02 -5.81
CA VAL A 24 -10.19 -15.70 -7.12
C VAL A 24 -8.79 -16.13 -7.57
N LEU A 25 -7.80 -15.24 -7.47
CA LEU A 25 -6.41 -15.57 -7.82
C LEU A 25 -5.84 -16.70 -6.95
N LYS A 26 -6.13 -16.68 -5.64
CA LYS A 26 -5.76 -17.76 -4.71
C LYS A 26 -6.46 -19.08 -5.09
N ALA A 27 -7.73 -19.04 -5.48
CA ALA A 27 -8.47 -20.21 -5.96
C ALA A 27 -7.89 -20.78 -7.28
N CYS A 28 -7.25 -19.94 -8.10
CA CYS A 28 -6.49 -20.37 -9.28
C CYS A 28 -5.11 -20.97 -8.94
N GLY A 29 -4.77 -21.12 -7.66
CA GLY A 29 -3.51 -21.71 -7.19
C GLY A 29 -2.34 -20.73 -7.08
N LEU A 30 -2.57 -19.42 -7.26
CA LEU A 30 -1.53 -18.40 -7.13
C LEU A 30 -1.35 -17.99 -5.66
N ARG A 31 -0.11 -17.69 -5.28
CA ARG A 31 0.19 -17.07 -3.99
C ARG A 31 -0.04 -15.57 -4.09
N VAL A 32 -0.88 -15.03 -3.22
CA VAL A 32 -1.33 -13.63 -3.28
C VAL A 32 -0.87 -12.88 -2.03
N THR A 33 -0.34 -11.68 -2.22
CA THR A 33 -0.15 -10.66 -1.17
C THR A 33 -0.93 -9.39 -1.51
N THR A 34 -1.14 -8.53 -0.52
CA THR A 34 -1.92 -7.30 -0.66
C THR A 34 -1.18 -6.10 -0.07
N ILE A 35 -1.21 -4.97 -0.76
CA ILE A 35 -0.73 -3.69 -0.23
C ILE A 35 -1.86 -2.68 -0.30
N LYS A 36 -2.13 -1.99 0.81
CA LYS A 36 -3.06 -0.86 0.84
C LYS A 36 -2.27 0.43 0.94
N ILE A 37 -2.61 1.40 0.09
CA ILE A 37 -2.00 2.72 0.12
C ILE A 37 -3.05 3.75 0.49
N ASP A 38 -2.85 4.41 1.62
CA ASP A 38 -3.75 5.41 2.16
C ASP A 38 -3.16 6.82 2.06
N PRO A 39 -3.90 7.79 1.49
CA PRO A 39 -3.35 9.11 1.22
C PRO A 39 -3.33 10.05 2.42
N TYR A 40 -3.74 9.60 3.61
CA TYR A 40 -3.70 10.43 4.82
C TYR A 40 -2.29 10.57 5.39
N LEU A 41 -2.05 11.65 6.14
CA LEU A 41 -0.73 12.01 6.67
C LEU A 41 -0.37 11.28 7.97
N ASN A 42 -1.34 10.69 8.67
CA ASN A 42 -1.07 9.89 9.86
C ASN A 42 -0.18 8.71 9.50
N THR A 43 0.87 8.48 10.28
CA THR A 43 1.76 7.34 10.10
C THR A 43 1.01 6.03 10.34
N ASP A 44 0.28 5.96 11.45
CA ASP A 44 -0.50 4.78 11.86
C ASP A 44 -1.97 5.14 12.11
N ALA A 45 -2.85 4.20 11.81
CA ALA A 45 -4.30 4.43 11.86
C ALA A 45 -4.82 4.59 13.29
N GLY A 46 -4.18 3.96 14.28
CA GLY A 46 -4.61 4.04 15.69
C GLY A 46 -4.42 5.42 16.34
N THR A 47 -3.74 6.35 15.67
CA THR A 47 -3.71 7.76 16.10
C THR A 47 -4.97 8.54 15.75
N MET A 48 -5.84 7.99 14.89
CA MET A 48 -7.06 8.65 14.43
C MET A 48 -8.27 8.27 15.28
N SER A 49 -9.23 9.19 15.35
CA SER A 49 -10.51 8.93 16.00
C SER A 49 -11.31 7.87 15.20
N PRO A 50 -11.88 6.84 15.85
CA PRO A 50 -12.75 5.87 15.19
C PRO A 50 -13.96 6.50 14.50
N PHE A 51 -14.39 7.69 14.94
CA PHE A 51 -15.50 8.41 14.31
C PHE A 51 -15.12 9.08 12.99
N GLU A 52 -13.84 9.38 12.76
CA GLU A 52 -13.38 10.06 11.55
C GLU A 52 -12.90 9.08 10.48
N HIS A 53 -12.10 8.09 10.90
CA HIS A 53 -11.46 7.14 10.00
C HIS A 53 -12.22 5.81 9.90
N GLY A 54 -13.03 5.49 10.89
CA GLY A 54 -13.59 4.16 11.09
C GLY A 54 -12.74 3.32 12.04
N GLU A 55 -13.07 2.04 12.12
CA GLU A 55 -12.37 1.11 13.00
C GLU A 55 -10.91 0.89 12.56
N VAL A 56 -10.06 0.58 13.54
CA VAL A 56 -8.65 0.25 13.35
C VAL A 56 -8.48 -1.25 13.54
N TYR A 57 -7.65 -1.85 12.70
CA TYR A 57 -7.29 -3.27 12.81
C TYR A 57 -5.86 -3.40 13.35
N VAL A 58 -5.64 -4.38 14.23
CA VAL A 58 -4.32 -4.67 14.81
C VAL A 58 -3.80 -5.97 14.21
N LEU A 59 -2.65 -5.89 13.54
CA LEU A 59 -1.97 -7.03 12.92
C LEU A 59 -1.19 -7.86 13.95
N ASP A 60 -0.79 -9.08 13.56
CA ASP A 60 0.02 -9.98 14.39
C ASP A 60 1.36 -9.35 14.86
N ASP A 61 1.92 -8.41 14.08
CA ASP A 61 3.16 -7.68 14.42
C ASP A 61 2.92 -6.42 15.27
N GLY A 62 1.69 -6.23 15.78
CA GLY A 62 1.27 -5.08 16.55
C GLY A 62 1.10 -3.79 15.75
N GLY A 63 1.06 -3.86 14.41
CA GLY A 63 0.76 -2.71 13.57
C GLY A 63 -0.70 -2.28 13.67
N GLU A 64 -0.95 -1.00 13.93
CA GLU A 64 -2.28 -0.38 13.94
C GLU A 64 -2.61 0.19 12.56
N VAL A 65 -3.46 -0.49 11.81
CA VAL A 65 -3.71 -0.26 10.37
C VAL A 65 -5.18 -0.04 10.08
N ASP A 66 -5.48 0.38 8.85
CA ASP A 66 -6.85 0.49 8.34
C ASP A 66 -7.58 -0.87 8.38
N LEU A 67 -8.89 -0.84 8.66
CA LEU A 67 -9.76 -2.01 8.74
C LEU A 67 -9.72 -2.91 7.49
N ASP A 68 -9.50 -2.35 6.30
CA ASP A 68 -9.44 -3.09 5.05
C ASP A 68 -8.32 -4.15 5.06
N LEU A 69 -7.25 -3.99 5.86
CA LEU A 69 -6.24 -5.03 6.00
C LEU A 69 -6.79 -6.29 6.70
N GLY A 70 -7.66 -6.12 7.68
CA GLY A 70 -8.35 -7.23 8.33
C GLY A 70 -9.28 -7.99 7.37
N ASN A 71 -9.86 -7.29 6.39
CA ASN A 71 -10.61 -7.93 5.31
C ASN A 71 -9.67 -8.83 4.49
N TYR A 72 -8.50 -8.33 4.08
CA TYR A 72 -7.54 -9.13 3.30
C TYR A 72 -7.08 -10.38 4.05
N GLU A 73 -6.66 -10.25 5.31
CA GLU A 73 -6.25 -11.41 6.11
C GLU A 73 -7.35 -12.46 6.21
N ARG A 74 -8.60 -12.01 6.43
CA ARG A 74 -9.75 -12.91 6.55
C ARG A 74 -10.14 -13.60 5.25
N PHE A 75 -10.21 -12.86 4.14
CA PHE A 75 -10.65 -13.41 2.85
C PHE A 75 -9.55 -14.24 2.18
N LEU A 76 -8.29 -13.88 2.39
CA LEU A 76 -7.16 -14.52 1.74
C LEU A 76 -6.46 -15.52 2.63
N ASP A 77 -6.78 -15.63 3.93
CA ASP A 77 -6.09 -16.51 4.88
C ASP A 77 -4.56 -16.34 4.78
N ILE A 78 -4.12 -15.11 5.06
CA ILE A 78 -2.73 -14.64 5.05
C ILE A 78 -2.48 -13.79 6.28
N LYS A 79 -1.20 -13.56 6.60
CA LYS A 79 -0.74 -12.69 7.68
C LYS A 79 0.08 -11.54 7.12
N LEU A 80 -0.49 -10.34 7.19
CA LEU A 80 0.13 -9.11 6.77
C LEU A 80 0.95 -8.52 7.93
N THR A 81 1.74 -7.51 7.60
CA THR A 81 2.57 -6.76 8.55
C THR A 81 2.31 -5.26 8.36
N ARG A 82 2.74 -4.44 9.31
CA ARG A 82 2.58 -2.97 9.27
C ARG A 82 3.08 -2.31 7.98
N ASP A 83 4.00 -2.97 7.26
CA ASP A 83 4.56 -2.49 5.99
C ASP A 83 3.60 -2.63 4.81
N HIS A 84 2.58 -3.49 4.92
CA HIS A 84 1.54 -3.68 3.90
C HIS A 84 0.50 -2.55 3.91
N ASN A 85 0.54 -1.68 4.92
CA ASN A 85 -0.21 -0.42 4.94
C ASN A 85 0.76 0.75 4.75
N ILE A 86 0.73 1.33 3.56
CA ILE A 86 1.52 2.51 3.18
C ILE A 86 0.66 3.74 3.40
N THR A 87 1.15 4.70 4.19
CA THR A 87 0.49 5.99 4.39
C THR A 87 1.39 7.12 3.89
N THR A 88 0.80 8.26 3.54
CA THR A 88 1.61 9.45 3.17
C THR A 88 2.57 9.82 4.30
N GLY A 89 2.14 9.70 5.57
CA GLY A 89 2.99 9.94 6.74
C GLY A 89 4.25 9.07 6.77
N LYS A 90 4.08 7.76 6.59
CA LYS A 90 5.20 6.79 6.56
C LYS A 90 6.21 7.11 5.47
N VAL A 91 5.74 7.43 4.28
CA VAL A 91 6.60 7.73 3.12
C VAL A 91 7.38 9.02 3.35
N TYR A 92 6.71 10.08 3.80
CA TYR A 92 7.36 11.36 4.08
C TYR A 92 8.38 11.23 5.20
N GLN A 93 8.06 10.50 6.28
CA GLN A 93 8.99 10.22 7.36
C GLN A 93 10.26 9.51 6.84
N ALA A 94 10.10 8.47 6.02
CA ALA A 94 11.22 7.74 5.44
C ALA A 94 12.13 8.62 4.58
N VAL A 95 11.54 9.49 3.74
CA VAL A 95 12.30 10.44 2.91
C VAL A 95 13.01 11.51 3.75
N ILE A 96 12.36 12.05 4.78
CA ILE A 96 12.98 13.00 5.71
C ILE A 96 14.16 12.34 6.45
N ASP A 97 14.00 11.09 6.88
CA ASP A 97 15.09 10.37 7.56
C ASP A 97 16.27 10.07 6.63
N LYS A 98 16.00 9.74 5.34
CA LYS A 98 17.03 9.61 4.29
C LYS A 98 17.78 10.93 4.06
N GLU A 99 17.05 12.04 4.03
CA GLU A 99 17.62 13.38 3.90
C GLU A 99 18.56 13.71 5.05
N ARG A 100 18.12 13.48 6.29
CA ARG A 100 18.94 13.75 7.49
C ARG A 100 20.20 12.88 7.60
N ARG A 101 20.17 11.67 7.04
CA ARG A 101 21.37 10.80 6.95
C ARG A 101 22.35 11.23 5.84
N GLY A 102 21.92 12.10 4.93
CA GLY A 102 22.73 12.53 3.78
C GLY A 102 22.61 11.63 2.56
N ASP A 103 21.59 10.76 2.48
CA ASP A 103 21.43 9.78 1.38
C ASP A 103 21.21 10.49 0.02
N TYR A 104 20.76 11.75 0.02
CA TYR A 104 20.58 12.56 -1.19
C TYR A 104 21.78 13.44 -1.56
N LEU A 105 22.95 13.24 -0.90
CA LEU A 105 24.21 13.93 -1.23
C LEU A 105 24.10 15.47 -1.22
N GLY A 106 23.27 16.02 -0.33
CA GLY A 106 23.03 17.47 -0.21
C GLY A 106 22.20 18.10 -1.33
N LYS A 107 21.60 17.29 -2.23
CA LYS A 107 20.69 17.78 -3.26
C LYS A 107 19.30 18.09 -2.67
N THR A 108 18.55 18.93 -3.38
CA THR A 108 17.18 19.28 -2.99
C THR A 108 16.24 18.09 -3.15
N VAL A 109 15.52 17.78 -2.07
CA VAL A 109 14.47 16.76 -2.06
C VAL A 109 13.16 17.37 -2.56
N GLN A 110 12.46 16.64 -3.42
CA GLN A 110 11.22 17.06 -4.09
C GLN A 110 10.22 15.91 -4.11
N VAL A 111 8.92 16.23 -4.24
CA VAL A 111 7.85 15.21 -4.32
C VAL A 111 8.11 14.24 -5.49
N VAL A 112 8.43 14.77 -6.67
CA VAL A 112 8.93 13.98 -7.79
C VAL A 112 10.41 14.33 -7.98
N PRO A 113 11.32 13.35 -8.02
CA PRO A 113 11.07 11.90 -7.99
C PRO A 113 11.12 11.27 -6.58
N HIS A 114 11.61 11.96 -5.55
CA HIS A 114 12.02 11.30 -4.30
C HIS A 114 10.89 10.62 -3.51
N ILE A 115 9.71 11.25 -3.41
CA ILE A 115 8.55 10.64 -2.75
C ILE A 115 7.99 9.52 -3.64
N THR A 116 7.94 9.74 -4.95
CA THR A 116 7.44 8.73 -5.89
C THR A 116 8.33 7.48 -5.96
N ASP A 117 9.64 7.65 -5.85
CA ASP A 117 10.63 6.58 -5.83
C ASP A 117 10.55 5.81 -4.50
N GLU A 118 10.40 6.51 -3.37
CA GLU A 118 10.19 5.85 -2.07
C GLU A 118 8.96 4.93 -2.06
N ILE A 119 7.84 5.38 -2.66
CA ILE A 119 6.63 4.55 -2.77
C ILE A 119 6.90 3.30 -3.63
N GLN A 120 7.62 3.45 -4.75
CA GLN A 120 7.98 2.33 -5.63
C GLN A 120 8.88 1.31 -4.90
N ASP A 121 9.96 1.79 -4.28
CA ASP A 121 10.88 0.97 -3.50
C ASP A 121 10.16 0.24 -2.35
N TRP A 122 9.19 0.89 -1.71
CA TRP A 122 8.37 0.29 -0.67
C TRP A 122 7.50 -0.85 -1.23
N ILE A 123 6.80 -0.61 -2.33
CA ILE A 123 5.94 -1.61 -2.98
C ILE A 123 6.76 -2.82 -3.41
N GLU A 124 7.90 -2.62 -4.08
CA GLU A 124 8.76 -3.72 -4.53
C GLU A 124 9.30 -4.53 -3.35
N ARG A 125 9.72 -3.86 -2.28
CA ARG A 125 10.23 -4.50 -1.06
C ARG A 125 9.15 -5.32 -0.35
N VAL A 126 7.91 -4.84 -0.30
CA VAL A 126 6.83 -5.50 0.44
C VAL A 126 6.16 -6.59 -0.40
N ALA A 127 6.03 -6.40 -1.71
CA ALA A 127 5.37 -7.36 -2.60
C ALA A 127 6.06 -8.73 -2.65
N ILE A 128 7.36 -8.81 -2.33
CA ILE A 128 8.12 -10.07 -2.28
C ILE A 128 8.08 -10.74 -0.91
N LYS A 129 7.51 -10.12 0.13
CA LYS A 129 7.46 -10.70 1.47
C LYS A 129 6.44 -11.86 1.49
N PRO A 130 6.81 -13.04 1.99
CA PRO A 130 5.86 -14.14 2.16
C PRO A 130 4.85 -13.80 3.27
N VAL A 131 3.57 -14.00 2.97
CA VAL A 131 2.44 -13.72 3.87
C VAL A 131 1.59 -14.97 4.16
N ASP A 132 1.88 -16.08 3.47
CA ASP A 132 1.14 -17.34 3.54
C ASP A 132 1.89 -18.45 4.29
N GLY A 133 2.95 -18.09 5.02
CA GLY A 133 3.80 -19.02 5.77
C GLY A 133 4.70 -19.92 4.92
N LYS A 134 4.75 -19.71 3.60
CA LYS A 134 5.63 -20.46 2.69
C LYS A 134 6.89 -19.67 2.36
N GLU A 135 7.99 -20.37 2.08
CA GLU A 135 9.21 -19.73 1.60
C GLU A 135 9.04 -19.17 0.18
N GLY A 136 9.82 -18.13 -0.14
CA GLY A 136 9.81 -17.47 -1.45
C GLY A 136 8.68 -16.44 -1.63
N PRO A 137 8.76 -15.65 -2.72
CA PRO A 137 7.86 -14.52 -2.94
C PRO A 137 6.46 -14.97 -3.38
N PRO A 138 5.42 -14.16 -3.11
CA PRO A 138 4.10 -14.29 -3.72
C PRO A 138 4.15 -14.13 -5.26
N ASP A 139 3.23 -14.78 -5.97
CA ASP A 139 3.11 -14.69 -7.43
C ASP A 139 2.43 -13.39 -7.86
N VAL A 140 1.46 -12.91 -7.06
CA VAL A 140 0.68 -11.71 -7.35
C VAL A 140 0.57 -10.83 -6.12
N CYS A 141 0.85 -9.54 -6.31
CA CYS A 141 0.54 -8.49 -5.36
C CYS A 141 -0.67 -7.68 -5.84
N VAL A 142 -1.75 -7.67 -5.06
CA VAL A 142 -2.93 -6.81 -5.28
C VAL A 142 -2.72 -5.52 -4.49
N ILE A 143 -2.79 -4.38 -5.16
CA ILE A 143 -2.57 -3.06 -4.56
C ILE A 143 -3.89 -2.33 -4.54
N GLU A 144 -4.40 -1.96 -3.38
CA GLU A 144 -5.54 -1.07 -3.23
C GLU A 144 -5.06 0.37 -3.04
N LEU A 145 -5.48 1.26 -3.93
CA LEU A 145 -5.30 2.69 -3.76
C LEU A 145 -6.51 3.29 -3.04
N GLY A 146 -6.30 3.70 -1.79
CA GLY A 146 -7.27 4.34 -0.92
C GLY A 146 -7.77 5.69 -1.44
N GLY A 147 -8.84 6.19 -0.84
CA GLY A 147 -9.46 7.46 -1.22
C GLY A 147 -10.20 7.45 -2.56
N THR A 148 -10.25 8.62 -3.20
CA THR A 148 -10.97 8.94 -4.44
C THR A 148 -9.97 9.50 -5.46
N ILE A 149 -10.03 9.08 -6.71
CA ILE A 149 -9.14 9.63 -7.74
C ILE A 149 -9.45 11.12 -7.95
N GLY A 150 -8.41 11.95 -8.11
CA GLY A 150 -8.54 13.38 -8.41
C GLY A 150 -8.49 14.31 -7.19
N LYS A 151 -8.43 13.79 -5.96
CA LYS A 151 -8.07 14.60 -4.79
C LYS A 151 -6.57 14.88 -4.77
N GLN A 152 -6.16 16.07 -4.33
CA GLN A 152 -4.75 16.49 -4.28
C GLN A 152 -3.87 15.49 -3.50
N ASN A 153 -4.38 14.95 -2.38
CA ASN A 153 -3.66 13.95 -1.58
C ASN A 153 -3.43 12.62 -2.31
N ASN A 154 -4.25 12.30 -3.31
CA ASN A 154 -4.10 11.11 -4.14
C ASN A 154 -3.24 11.35 -5.38
N PHE A 155 -2.83 12.58 -5.68
CA PHE A 155 -2.09 12.89 -6.90
C PHE A 155 -0.73 12.21 -6.93
N THR A 156 0.02 12.26 -5.83
CA THR A 156 1.35 11.62 -5.72
C THR A 156 1.24 10.10 -5.90
N CYS A 157 0.31 9.47 -5.18
CA CYS A 157 0.16 8.02 -5.25
C CYS A 157 -0.45 7.54 -6.58
N SER A 158 -1.41 8.28 -7.14
CA SER A 158 -1.95 7.99 -8.46
C SER A 158 -0.89 8.17 -9.55
N THR A 159 0.02 9.13 -9.41
CA THR A 159 1.16 9.30 -10.33
C THR A 159 2.09 8.09 -10.25
N VAL A 160 2.39 7.57 -9.06
CA VAL A 160 3.20 6.35 -8.91
C VAL A 160 2.54 5.13 -9.56
N CYS A 161 1.26 4.93 -9.29
CA CYS A 161 0.51 3.79 -9.84
C CYS A 161 0.33 3.88 -11.37
N ASN A 162 0.09 5.08 -11.92
CA ASN A 162 -0.10 5.27 -13.36
C ASN A 162 1.22 5.33 -14.14
N ALA A 163 2.25 5.97 -13.60
CA ALA A 163 3.43 6.32 -14.40
C ALA A 163 4.46 5.19 -14.51
N ARG A 164 4.56 4.25 -13.55
CA ARG A 164 5.64 3.25 -13.60
C ARG A 164 5.34 1.82 -13.13
N ILE A 165 4.36 1.58 -12.26
CA ILE A 165 4.01 0.18 -11.90
C ILE A 165 3.52 -0.61 -13.13
N LEU A 166 2.91 0.09 -14.10
CA LEU A 166 2.50 -0.45 -15.40
C LEU A 166 3.65 -0.49 -16.42
N GLU A 167 4.60 0.45 -16.40
CA GLU A 167 5.74 0.47 -17.34
C GLU A 167 6.89 -0.47 -16.93
N ALA A 168 7.06 -0.76 -15.64
CA ALA A 168 8.14 -1.60 -15.11
C ALA A 168 8.09 -3.07 -15.60
N LYS A 169 7.00 -3.48 -16.27
CA LYS A 169 6.89 -4.78 -16.97
C LYS A 169 7.11 -4.72 -18.49
N MET A 170 7.22 -3.54 -19.11
CA MET A 170 7.44 -3.44 -20.57
C MET A 170 8.91 -3.28 -20.96
N TRP A 171 9.84 -3.07 -20.01
CA TRP A 171 11.25 -2.81 -20.30
C TRP A 171 12.25 -3.56 -19.39
N LYS A 172 11.89 -4.76 -18.91
CA LYS A 172 12.86 -5.76 -18.44
C LYS A 172 12.71 -7.05 -19.23
#